data_AF-A0A3D5JJN1-F1
#
_entry.id   AF-A0A3D5JJN1-F1
#
_cell.length_a   1.000
_cell.length_b   1.000
_cell.length_c   1.000
_cell.angle_alpha   90.00
_cell.angle_beta   90.00
_cell.angle_gamma   90.00
#
_symmetry.space_group_name_H-M   'P 1'
#
loop_
_entity.id
_entity.type
_entity.pdbx_description
1 polymer ?
#
loop_
_entity_poly.entity_id
_entity_poly.type
_entity_poly.pdbx_seq_one_letter_code
_entity_poly.pdbx_strand_id
1 'polypeptide(L)' 'LLAVHHDNLARIAWHVGNRHTPCQVAHDHILIREDKVLQAMLEGLGATVEQVTAPFTPEGGAYGHGRTHGHDH' A
#
# COMPACT_ATOMS: atom_id res chain seq x y z
N LEU A 1 0.48 -3.31 10.25
CA LEU A 1 0.53 -3.21 8.77
C LEU A 1 0.32 -4.59 8.21
N LEU A 2 0.04 -4.70 6.92
CA LEU A 2 0.02 -5.98 6.22
C LEU A 2 1.21 -6.04 5.27
N ALA A 3 2.08 -7.03 5.45
CA ALA A 3 3.11 -7.41 4.48
C ALA A 3 2.51 -8.40 3.50
N VAL A 4 2.63 -8.10 2.21
CA VAL A 4 2.06 -8.87 1.12
C VAL A 4 3.18 -9.48 0.30
N HIS A 5 3.19 -10.79 0.20
CA HIS A 5 4.17 -11.59 -0.55
C HIS A 5 3.48 -12.32 -1.71
N HIS A 6 4.14 -12.36 -2.86
CA HIS A 6 3.65 -13.05 -4.05
C HIS A 6 4.80 -13.25 -5.05
N ASP A 7 4.81 -14.32 -5.83
CA ASP A 7 5.83 -14.57 -6.87
C ASP A 7 5.89 -13.45 -7.93
N ASN A 8 4.78 -12.74 -8.10
CA ASN A 8 4.66 -11.59 -8.99
C ASN A 8 4.22 -10.34 -8.22
N LEU A 9 5.16 -9.69 -7.52
CA LEU A 9 4.90 -8.46 -6.78
C LEU A 9 4.49 -7.30 -7.69
N ALA A 10 4.99 -7.23 -8.93
CA ALA A 10 4.63 -6.16 -9.87
C ALA A 10 3.13 -6.16 -10.18
N ARG A 11 2.53 -7.35 -10.38
CA ARG A 11 1.08 -7.49 -10.56
C ARG A 11 0.32 -7.08 -9.30
N ILE A 12 0.79 -7.45 -8.12
CA ILE A 12 0.16 -7.06 -6.85
C ILE A 12 0.22 -5.54 -6.65
N ALA A 13 1.39 -4.93 -6.85
CA ALA A 13 1.58 -3.48 -6.76
C ALA A 13 0.61 -2.73 -7.69
N TRP A 14 0.40 -3.23 -8.91
CA TRP A 14 -0.58 -2.68 -9.84
C TRP A 14 -2.02 -2.75 -9.29
N HIS A 15 -2.43 -3.88 -8.73
CA HIS A 15 -3.78 -4.03 -8.15
C HIS A 15 -4.02 -3.13 -6.93
N VAL A 16 -2.99 -2.93 -6.10
CA VAL A 16 -3.03 -2.04 -4.93
C VAL A 16 -3.03 -0.57 -5.37
N GLY A 17 -2.16 -0.21 -6.32
CA GLY A 17 -2.08 1.14 -6.89
C GLY A 17 -3.36 1.58 -7.60
N ASN A 18 -4.01 0.67 -8.35
CA ASN A 18 -5.31 0.92 -8.98
C ASN A 18 -6.43 1.29 -8.01
N ARG A 19 -6.28 0.95 -6.73
CA ARG A 19 -7.25 1.29 -5.67
C ARG A 19 -6.91 2.57 -4.94
N HIS A 20 -5.92 3.31 -5.43
CA HIS A 20 -5.39 4.52 -4.78
C HIS A 20 -5.04 4.27 -3.30
N THR A 21 -4.61 3.05 -2.98
CA THR A 21 -4.30 2.66 -1.61
C THR A 21 -2.84 3.03 -1.31
N PRO A 22 -2.58 3.74 -0.19
CA PRO A 22 -1.21 3.98 0.25
C PRO A 22 -0.49 2.66 0.51
N CYS A 23 0.58 2.43 -0.23
CA CYS A 23 1.43 1.26 -0.09
C CYS A 23 2.90 1.66 -0.15
N GLN A 24 3.75 0.81 0.40
CA GLN A 24 5.20 0.91 0.31
C GLN A 24 5.69 -0.35 -0.39
N VAL A 25 6.32 -0.19 -1.55
CA VAL A 25 6.87 -1.32 -2.30
C VAL A 25 8.29 -1.58 -1.84
N ALA A 26 8.55 -2.76 -1.28
CA ALA A 26 9.89 -3.25 -0.99
C ALA A 26 10.33 -4.27 -2.06
N HIS A 27 11.55 -4.79 -1.94
CA HIS A 27 12.10 -5.73 -2.92
C HIS A 27 11.37 -7.09 -2.93
N ASP A 28 11.00 -7.57 -1.75
CA ASP A 28 10.47 -8.91 -1.48
C ASP A 28 9.02 -8.91 -0.96
N HIS A 29 8.46 -7.72 -0.70
CA HIS A 29 7.11 -7.58 -0.16
C HIS A 29 6.51 -6.19 -0.45
N ILE A 30 5.21 -6.05 -0.26
CA ILE A 30 4.51 -4.75 -0.28
C ILE A 30 3.87 -4.54 1.08
N LEU A 31 4.10 -3.39 1.70
CA LEU A 31 3.41 -2.99 2.92
C LEU A 31 2.19 -2.16 2.58
N ILE A 32 1.05 -2.54 3.16
CA ILE A 32 -0.18 -1.75 3.11
C ILE A 32 -0.70 -1.50 4.54
N ARG A 33 -1.59 -0.51 4.68
CA ARG A 33 -2.36 -0.37 5.92
C ARG A 33 -3.28 -1.57 6.12
N GLU A 34 -3.59 -1.87 7.36
CA GLU A 34 -4.53 -2.93 7.69
C GLU A 34 -5.90 -2.60 7.12
N ASP A 35 -6.31 -3.37 6.12
CA ASP A 35 -7.59 -3.22 5.43
C ASP A 35 -8.09 -4.62 5.05
N LYS A 36 -9.23 -5.01 5.63
CA LYS A 36 -9.81 -6.34 5.46
C LYS A 36 -10.32 -6.59 4.04
N VAL A 37 -10.72 -5.55 3.30
CA VAL A 37 -11.21 -5.65 1.92
C VAL A 37 -10.03 -5.88 0.97
N LEU A 38 -8.96 -5.10 1.13
CA LEU A 38 -7.73 -5.32 0.38
C LEU A 38 -7.09 -6.67 0.73
N GLN A 39 -7.05 -7.05 2.00
CA GLN A 39 -6.55 -8.35 2.43
C GLN A 39 -7.27 -9.49 1.70
N ALA A 40 -8.61 -9.56 1.80
CA ALA A 40 -9.39 -10.62 1.16
C ALA A 40 -9.21 -10.66 -0.37
N MET A 41 -9.09 -9.48 -1.00
CA MET A 41 -8.80 -9.38 -2.42
C MET A 41 -7.41 -9.92 -2.77
N LEU A 42 -6.38 -9.55 -2.00
CA LEU A 42 -5.01 -9.97 -2.21
C LEU A 42 -4.84 -11.48 -2.01
N GLU A 43 -5.47 -12.02 -0.96
CA GLU A 43 -5.55 -13.47 -0.72
C GLU A 43 -6.26 -14.17 -1.89
N GLY A 44 -7.34 -13.60 -2.42
CA GLY A 44 -8.04 -14.12 -3.61
C GLY A 44 -7.21 -14.08 -4.91
N LEU A 45 -6.17 -13.23 -4.97
CA LEU A 45 -5.18 -13.20 -6.06
C LEU A 45 -4.03 -14.19 -5.85
N GLY A 46 -4.02 -14.91 -4.72
CA GLY A 46 -2.96 -15.85 -4.35
C GLY A 46 -1.82 -15.24 -3.56
N ALA A 47 -1.92 -13.97 -3.13
CA ALA A 47 -0.90 -13.35 -2.30
C ALA A 47 -0.99 -13.83 -0.85
N THR A 48 0.17 -14.01 -0.22
CA THR A 48 0.25 -14.28 1.22
C THR A 48 0.30 -12.95 1.96
N VAL A 49 -0.55 -12.79 2.97
CA VAL A 49 -0.65 -11.55 3.75
C VAL A 49 -0.31 -11.83 5.21
N GLU A 50 0.65 -11.09 5.76
CA GLU A 50 1.11 -11.23 7.14
C GLU A 50 0.93 -9.92 7.90
N GLN A 51 0.46 -9.99 9.15
CA GLN A 51 0.42 -8.82 10.03
C GLN A 51 1.80 -8.52 10.58
N VAL A 52 2.35 -7.36 10.24
CA VAL A 52 3.69 -6.94 10.67
C VAL A 52 3.67 -5.59 11.37
N THR A 53 4.61 -5.44 12.31
CA THR A 53 4.94 -4.15 12.93
C THR A 53 6.26 -3.68 12.35
N ALA A 54 6.21 -2.68 11.48
CA ALA A 54 7.36 -2.11 10.79
C ALA A 54 7.16 -0.60 10.61
N PRO A 55 8.22 0.19 10.43
CA PRO A 55 8.08 1.59 10.03
C PRO A 55 7.37 1.67 8.67
N PHE A 56 6.22 2.35 8.64
CA PHE A 56 5.47 2.60 7.42
C PHE A 56 5.80 3.99 6.88
N THR A 57 6.64 4.04 5.86
CA THR A 57 6.92 5.24 5.08
C THR A 57 6.33 5.00 3.70
N PRO A 58 4.99 5.10 3.52
CA PRO A 58 4.39 4.93 2.21
C PRO A 58 5.11 5.89 1.27
N GLU A 59 5.48 5.41 0.08
CA GLU A 59 5.99 6.28 -0.97
C GLU A 59 4.96 7.41 -1.07
N GLY A 60 5.40 8.63 -0.72
CA GLY A 60 4.51 9.75 -0.49
C GLY A 60 3.49 9.77 -1.61
N GLY A 61 2.21 9.58 -1.26
CA GLY A 61 1.20 9.28 -2.28
C GLY A 61 1.22 10.34 -3.38
N ALA A 62 0.54 10.09 -4.49
CA ALA A 62 0.33 11.06 -5.57
C ALA A 62 -0.19 12.46 -5.12
N TYR A 63 -0.43 12.65 -3.81
CA TYR A 63 -0.87 13.85 -3.12
C TYR A 63 0.00 14.24 -1.91
N GLY A 64 1.29 13.90 -1.89
CA GLY A 64 2.31 14.49 -1.01
C GLY A 64 2.57 15.98 -1.28
N HIS A 65 1.54 16.73 -1.64
CA HIS A 65 1.57 18.19 -1.68
C HIS A 65 0.25 18.71 -1.11
N GLY A 66 0.15 18.65 0.22
CA GLY A 66 -0.68 19.61 0.94
C GLY A 66 -0.16 21.01 0.66
N ARG A 67 -0.70 21.69 -0.36
CA ARG A 67 -0.80 23.16 -0.30
C ARG A 67 -2.02 23.47 0.52
N THR A 68 -1.89 23.39 1.83
CA THR A 68 -2.63 24.34 2.66
C THR A 68 -1.93 25.68 2.50
N HIS A 69 -2.17 26.37 1.38
CA HIS A 69 -2.08 27.83 1.36
C HIS A 69 -3.41 28.36 1.89
N GLY A 70 -3.58 28.26 3.20
CA GLY A 70 -4.40 29.23 3.91
C GLY A 70 -3.50 30.43 4.17
N HIS A 71 -3.62 31.48 3.35
CA HIS A 71 -3.16 32.83 3.68
C HIS A 71 -4.14 33.81 3.02
N ASP A 72 -5.07 34.29 3.85
CA ASP A 72 -5.48 35.70 4.03
C ASP A 72 -5.03 36.69 2.92
N HIS A 73 -5.98 37.16 2.09
CA HIS A 73 -6.43 38.56 2.04
C HIS A 73 -7.62 38.70 1.07
#